data_AF-A0A9R1N0Q2-F1
#
_entry.id   AF-A0A9R1N0Q2-F1
#
_cell.length_a   1.000
_cell.length_b   1.000
_cell.length_c   1.000
_cell.angle_alpha   90.00
_cell.angle_beta   90.00
_cell.angle_gamma   90.00
#
_symmetry.space_group_name_H-M   'P 1'
#
loop_
_entity.id
_entity.type
_entity.pdbx_description
1 polymer ?
#
loop_
_entity_poly.entity_id
_entity_poly.type
_entity_poly.pdbx_seq_one_letter_code
_entity_poly.pdbx_strand_id
1 'polypeptide(L)'
;MAAASFALALVLYLGLDLPEASPSQSYAADPDTAVEISYGSVIKLMHERTKFRLHSHDVPYGSGSGQQSVTSFPNVDDANSYW
;
A
#
# COMPACT_ATOMS: atom_id res chain seq x y z
N MET A 1 -37.27 -5.30 -30.77
CA MET A 1 -36.77 -5.74 -29.44
C MET A 1 -35.24 -5.67 -29.31
N ALA A 2 -34.45 -5.90 -30.36
CA ALA A 2 -32.98 -5.85 -30.29
C ALA A 2 -32.38 -4.45 -30.02
N ALA A 3 -32.99 -3.38 -30.54
CA ALA A 3 -32.50 -2.02 -30.35
C ALA A 3 -32.57 -1.54 -28.88
N ALA A 4 -33.58 -1.98 -28.14
CA ALA A 4 -33.74 -1.64 -26.72
C ALA A 4 -32.67 -2.33 -25.84
N SER A 5 -32.33 -3.58 -26.16
CA SER A 5 -31.27 -4.34 -25.49
C SER A 5 -29.89 -3.72 -25.72
N PHE A 6 -29.64 -3.20 -26.93
CA PHE A 6 -28.38 -2.53 -27.26
C PHE A 6 -28.25 -1.17 -26.56
N ALA A 7 -29.33 -0.39 -26.50
CA ALA A 7 -29.37 0.87 -25.77
C ALA A 7 -29.16 0.67 -24.25
N LEU A 8 -29.77 -0.36 -23.67
CA LEU A 8 -29.57 -0.69 -22.25
C LEU A 8 -28.14 -1.13 -21.97
N ALA A 9 -27.53 -1.94 -22.85
CA ALA A 9 -26.12 -2.33 -22.72
C ALA A 9 -25.18 -1.12 -22.81
N LEU A 10 -25.45 -0.17 -23.70
CA LEU A 10 -24.67 1.06 -23.83
C LEU A 10 -24.81 1.95 -22.59
N VAL A 11 -26.01 2.07 -22.03
CA VAL A 11 -26.27 2.84 -20.80
C VAL A 11 -25.60 2.19 -19.59
N LEU A 12 -25.61 0.86 -19.50
CA LEU A 12 -24.91 0.14 -18.43
C LEU A 12 -23.39 0.26 -18.58
N TYR A 13 -22.86 0.27 -19.81
CA TYR A 13 -21.42 0.38 -20.07
C TYR A 13 -20.88 1.82 -19.90
N LEU A 14 -21.67 2.84 -20.28
CA LEU A 14 -21.26 4.25 -20.19
C LEU A 14 -21.72 4.96 -18.90
N GLY A 15 -22.75 4.44 -18.23
CA GLY A 15 -23.37 5.08 -17.07
C GLY A 15 -23.06 4.44 -15.73
N LEU A 16 -22.53 3.21 -15.72
CA LEU A 16 -22.01 2.60 -14.51
C LEU A 16 -20.52 2.92 -14.41
N ASP A 17 -20.21 4.06 -13.79
CA ASP A 17 -18.90 4.32 -13.17
C ASP A 17 -18.76 3.40 -11.95
N LEU A 18 -18.74 2.08 -12.20
CA LEU A 18 -18.31 1.14 -11.18
C LEU A 18 -16.85 1.49 -10.93
N PRO A 19 -16.45 1.77 -9.67
CA PRO A 19 -15.04 1.90 -9.37
C PRO A 19 -14.42 0.57 -9.76
N GLU A 20 -13.73 0.57 -10.90
CA GLU A 20 -12.88 -0.52 -11.29
C GLU A 20 -12.02 -0.75 -10.04
N ALA A 21 -12.15 -1.92 -9.41
CA ALA A 21 -11.29 -2.28 -8.31
C ALA A 21 -9.91 -2.38 -8.93
N SER A 22 -9.22 -1.24 -9.00
CA SER A 22 -7.94 -1.13 -9.64
C SER A 22 -7.07 -2.16 -8.93
N PRO A 23 -6.52 -3.15 -9.64
CA PRO A 23 -5.52 -4.02 -9.03
C PRO A 23 -4.49 -3.07 -8.43
N SER A 24 -4.18 -3.25 -7.15
CA SER A 24 -3.17 -2.47 -6.43
C SER A 24 -1.98 -2.30 -7.36
N GLN A 25 -1.79 -1.09 -7.88
CA GLN A 25 -0.74 -0.80 -8.86
C GLN A 25 0.57 -1.17 -8.20
N SER A 26 1.14 -2.31 -8.59
CA SER A 26 2.56 -2.54 -8.44
C SER A 26 3.22 -1.55 -9.38
N TYR A 27 3.56 -0.37 -8.86
CA TYR A 27 4.44 0.54 -9.56
C TYR A 27 5.73 -0.25 -9.79
N ALA A 28 5.93 -0.77 -10.99
CA ALA A 28 7.26 -1.16 -11.40
C ALA A 28 8.10 0.10 -11.22
N ALA A 29 9.13 0.03 -10.36
CA ALA A 29 10.04 1.15 -10.19
C ALA A 29 10.53 1.55 -11.59
N ASP A 30 10.48 2.85 -11.90
CA ASP A 30 11.06 3.36 -13.14
C ASP A 30 12.51 2.85 -13.19
N PRO A 31 12.90 2.10 -14.24
CA PRO A 31 14.21 1.44 -14.31
C PRO A 31 15.37 2.42 -14.14
N ASP A 32 15.19 3.70 -14.49
CA ASP A 32 16.22 4.73 -14.29
C ASP A 32 16.29 5.25 -12.84
N THR A 33 15.31 4.92 -11.99
CA THR A 33 15.23 5.28 -10.56
C THR A 33 15.24 4.08 -9.62
N ALA A 34 15.22 2.87 -10.17
CA ALA A 34 15.16 1.64 -9.40
C ALA A 34 16.48 1.42 -8.66
N VAL A 35 16.45 1.61 -7.34
CA VAL A 35 17.58 1.28 -6.47
C VAL A 35 17.55 -0.23 -6.21
N GLU A 36 18.62 -0.92 -6.58
CA GLU A 36 18.78 -2.35 -6.30
C GLU A 36 18.87 -2.60 -4.78
N ILE A 37 18.14 -3.60 -4.30
CA ILE A 37 18.15 -4.04 -2.90
C ILE A 37 18.90 -5.36 -2.80
N SER A 38 19.93 -5.39 -1.95
CA SER A 38 20.77 -6.56 -1.69
C SER A 38 20.71 -6.98 -0.22
N TYR A 39 21.22 -8.16 0.12
CA TYR A 39 21.32 -8.60 1.51
C TYR A 39 22.18 -7.63 2.34
N GLY A 40 21.63 -7.18 3.47
CA GLY A 40 22.25 -6.17 4.33
C GLY A 40 21.90 -4.72 3.97
N SER A 41 21.08 -4.50 2.93
CA SER A 41 20.50 -3.18 2.67
C SER A 41 19.56 -2.78 3.79
N VAL A 42 19.69 -1.54 4.28
CA VAL A 42 18.80 -0.97 5.28
C VAL A 42 17.66 -0.25 4.58
N ILE A 43 16.41 -0.60 4.90
CA ILE A 43 15.21 -0.09 4.22
C ILE A 43 14.21 0.52 5.20
N LYS A 44 13.28 1.34 4.69
CA LYS A 44 12.08 1.75 5.42
C LYS A 44 10.84 1.29 4.64
N LEU A 45 10.00 0.48 5.26
CA LEU A 45 8.74 0.05 4.64
C LEU A 45 7.64 1.06 4.95
N MET A 46 6.99 1.59 3.92
CA MET A 46 5.89 2.55 4.05
C MET A 46 4.56 1.89 3.65
N HIS A 47 3.56 1.98 4.52
CA HIS A 47 2.20 1.55 4.19
C HIS A 47 1.60 2.48 3.14
N GLU A 48 1.13 1.91 2.02
CA GLU A 48 0.79 2.65 0.81
C GLU A 48 -0.36 3.65 1.02
N ARG A 49 -1.41 3.30 1.78
CA ARG A 49 -2.54 4.22 2.01
C ARG A 49 -2.27 5.31 3.05
N THR A 50 -1.71 4.96 4.21
CA THR A 50 -1.53 5.92 5.33
C THR A 50 -0.21 6.68 5.27
N LYS A 51 0.73 6.23 4.44
CA LYS A 51 2.10 6.75 4.33
C LYS A 51 2.92 6.64 5.62
N PHE A 52 2.48 5.82 6.57
CA PHE A 52 3.19 5.56 7.82
C PHE A 52 4.19 4.43 7.63
N ARG A 53 5.28 4.46 8.39
CA ARG A 53 6.38 3.49 8.29
C ARG A 53 6.24 2.38 9.31
N LEU A 54 6.69 1.19 8.93
CA LEU A 54 6.91 0.09 9.87
C LEU A 54 7.93 0.56 10.91
N HIS A 55 7.59 0.47 12.19
CA HIS A 55 8.37 1.05 13.27
C HIS A 55 8.37 0.13 14.49
N SER A 56 9.53 -0.03 15.13
CA SER A 56 9.70 -0.82 16.36
C SER A 56 10.67 -0.14 17.32
N HIS A 57 10.24 0.07 18.57
CA HIS A 57 11.01 0.78 19.61
C HIS A 57 10.87 0.03 20.94
N ASP A 58 11.66 0.40 21.95
CA ASP A 58 11.74 -0.30 23.25
C ASP A 58 10.52 -0.10 24.17
N VAL A 59 9.33 -0.30 23.62
CA VAL A 59 8.06 -0.38 24.33
C VAL A 59 7.42 -1.72 23.96
N PRO A 60 7.25 -2.65 24.91
CA PRO A 60 6.60 -3.93 24.66
C PRO A 60 5.08 -3.81 24.61
N TYR A 61 4.41 -4.84 24.10
CA TYR A 61 2.97 -4.96 24.27
C TYR A 61 2.58 -5.11 25.75
N GLY A 62 1.56 -4.36 26.19
CA GLY A 62 1.08 -4.40 27.58
C GLY A 62 0.34 -5.68 27.98
N SER A 63 0.04 -6.56 27.03
CA SER A 63 -0.57 -7.87 27.24
C SER A 63 -0.10 -8.85 26.15
N GLY A 64 -0.45 -10.14 26.28
CA GLY A 64 -0.03 -11.15 25.31
C GLY A 64 1.45 -11.52 25.46
N SER A 65 2.23 -11.43 24.38
CA SER A 65 3.62 -11.92 24.36
C SER A 65 4.61 -11.07 25.15
N GLY A 66 4.30 -9.80 25.43
CA GLY A 66 5.23 -8.86 26.07
C GLY A 66 6.49 -8.54 25.24
N GLN A 67 6.52 -8.93 23.96
CA GLN A 67 7.61 -8.59 23.05
C GLN A 67 7.53 -7.13 22.60
N GLN A 68 8.61 -6.65 21.98
CA GLN A 68 8.70 -5.30 21.40
C GLN A 68 7.49 -5.01 20.49
N SER A 69 6.88 -3.83 20.67
CA SER A 69 5.71 -3.44 19.90
C SER A 69 6.09 -3.03 18.48
N VAL A 70 5.27 -3.43 17.52
CA VAL A 70 5.41 -3.04 16.11
C VAL A 70 4.25 -2.12 15.78
N THR A 71 4.56 -0.93 15.28
CA THR A 71 3.58 0.14 15.08
C THR A 71 3.74 0.78 13.71
N SER A 72 2.72 1.53 13.29
CA SER A 72 2.81 2.44 12.15
C SER A 72 3.16 3.84 12.65
N PHE A 73 4.30 4.39 12.24
CA PHE A 73 4.79 5.69 12.71
C PHE A 73 4.80 6.75 11.59
N PRO A 74 4.29 7.96 11.82
CA PRO A 74 4.15 8.98 10.78
C PRO A 74 5.46 9.71 10.44
N ASN A 75 6.41 9.79 11.37
CA ASN A 75 7.66 10.52 11.13
C ASN A 75 8.55 9.76 10.13
N VAL A 76 8.98 10.47 9.09
CA VAL A 76 9.77 9.92 7.98
C VAL A 76 11.20 9.60 8.40
N ASP A 77 11.78 10.44 9.25
CA ASP A 77 13.21 10.45 9.58
C ASP A 77 13.53 9.66 10.87
N ASP A 78 12.53 9.00 11.44
CA ASP A 78 12.70 8.21 12.65
C ASP A 78 13.62 7.00 12.40
N ALA A 79 14.54 6.77 13.34
CA ALA A 79 15.55 5.73 13.26
C ALA A 79 15.00 4.32 13.54
N ASN A 80 13.94 4.21 14.33
CA ASN A 80 13.28 2.95 14.65
C ASN A 80 12.40 2.43 13.49
N SER A 81 12.43 3.12 12.34
CA SER A 81 11.81 2.70 11.09
C SER A 81 12.80 2.12 10.07
N TYR A 82 14.09 2.02 10.41
CA TYR A 82 15.09 1.30 9.62
C TYR A 82 15.05 -0.19 9.93
N TRP A 83 15.06 -1.01 8.88
CA TRP A 83 15.04 -2.48 8.93
C TRP A 83 16.17 -3.05 8.08
#